data_AF-A0A6P6G3K9-F1
#
_entry.id   AF-A0A6P6G3K9-F1
#
_cell.length_a   1.000
_cell.length_b   1.000
_cell.length_c   1.000
_cell.angle_alpha   90.00
_cell.angle_beta   90.00
_cell.angle_gamma   90.00
#
_symmetry.space_group_name_H-M   'P 1'
#
loop_
_entity.id
_entity.type
_entity.pdbx_description
1 polymer ?
#
loop_
_entity_poly.entity_id
_entity_poly.type
_entity_poly.pdbx_seq_one_letter_code
_entity_poly.pdbx_strand_id
1 'polypeptide(L)'
;MYDNERHIKDLIHSCQFREEDKKGIDVPFFSFKGILAATDNFSEANKLGQGGFGPVYKGKFPGGQYIAIKRLSSGSGQGLEEFKNEVLLIAKLQHRNLVRLLGYCIAGDEKILLYEYMPNKSLDSFIFDRTLCVLLVPNQKIDFRNLSKRSDYSNTRLVMNYDGQIQLFRWNDRTTSWLNVWSKPSDYCDIFRICGDFSSCNSENKIPCKCLPGYKPKSLDRWNTKQFSDGCEGNTQVCDGNNFLDLIVKMGGGVGFAVNNAEDCKNKCAEDCSCNAYACGNSTTRNANRCWIWSNEPINIQQYADDGHTIYVRSAQSDIGKFLLLDYS
;
A
#
# COMPACT_ATOMS: atom_id res chain seq x y z
N MET A 1 -22.23 13.29 -26.27
CA MET A 1 -21.02 12.56 -25.80
C MET A 1 -19.89 12.55 -26.83
N TYR A 2 -20.17 12.40 -28.14
CA TYR A 2 -19.15 12.38 -29.20
C TYR A 2 -18.46 13.73 -29.52
N ASP A 3 -19.11 14.87 -29.26
CA ASP A 3 -18.51 16.20 -29.56
C ASP A 3 -17.42 16.63 -28.58
N ASN A 4 -17.53 16.27 -27.30
CA ASN A 4 -16.49 16.58 -26.30
C ASN A 4 -15.18 15.81 -26.58
N GLU A 5 -15.26 14.58 -27.10
CA GLU A 5 -14.07 13.80 -27.44
C GLU A 5 -13.30 14.36 -28.65
N ARG A 6 -13.99 14.92 -29.65
CA ARG A 6 -13.32 15.60 -30.78
C ARG A 6 -12.64 16.88 -30.34
N HIS A 7 -13.31 17.68 -29.51
CA HIS A 7 -12.74 18.91 -28.97
C HIS A 7 -11.48 18.64 -28.12
N ILE A 8 -11.50 17.56 -27.32
CA ILE A 8 -10.34 17.12 -26.53
C ILE A 8 -9.20 16.60 -27.43
N LYS A 9 -9.50 15.94 -28.56
CA LYS A 9 -8.48 15.50 -29.53
C LYS A 9 -7.80 16.67 -30.26
N ASP A 10 -8.53 17.75 -30.55
CA ASP A 10 -7.96 18.94 -31.18
C ASP A 10 -7.05 19.74 -30.22
N LEU A 11 -7.37 19.72 -28.91
CA LEU A 11 -6.52 20.23 -27.81
C LEU A 11 -5.20 19.45 -27.63
N ILE A 12 -5.17 18.17 -28.01
CA ILE A 12 -3.97 17.33 -27.95
C ILE A 12 -2.94 17.77 -29.01
N HIS A 13 -3.39 18.18 -30.21
CA HIS A 13 -2.51 18.45 -31.36
C HIS A 13 -1.92 19.88 -31.39
N SER A 14 -2.48 20.85 -30.68
CA SER A 14 -1.93 22.21 -30.66
C SER A 14 -0.98 22.43 -29.46
N CYS A 15 0.21 22.94 -29.74
CA CYS A 15 1.19 23.36 -28.73
C CYS A 15 0.83 24.72 -28.08
N GLN A 16 -0.41 25.19 -28.22
CA GLN A 16 -0.87 26.49 -27.74
C GLN A 16 -2.24 26.33 -27.07
N PHE A 17 -2.25 26.24 -25.74
CA PHE A 17 -3.46 26.46 -24.95
C PHE A 17 -3.84 27.94 -25.10
N ARG A 18 -4.96 28.25 -25.75
CA ARG A 18 -5.47 29.61 -25.90
C ARG A 18 -6.51 29.91 -24.81
N GLU A 19 -6.76 31.19 -24.55
CA GLU A 19 -7.78 31.68 -23.61
C GLU A 19 -9.18 31.05 -23.83
N GLU A 20 -9.47 30.58 -25.04
CA GLU A 20 -10.73 29.96 -25.44
C GLU A 20 -10.89 28.51 -24.95
N ASP A 21 -9.80 27.83 -24.58
CA ASP A 21 -9.77 26.44 -24.08
C ASP A 21 -10.22 26.30 -22.61
N LYS A 22 -10.46 27.44 -21.93
CA LYS A 22 -10.92 27.50 -20.52
C LYS A 22 -12.33 26.93 -20.30
N LYS A 23 -13.13 26.77 -21.36
CA LYS A 23 -14.54 26.33 -21.27
C LYS A 23 -14.74 24.81 -21.29
N GLY A 24 -13.69 24.02 -21.52
CA GLY A 24 -13.78 22.55 -21.61
C GLY A 24 -13.26 21.78 -20.39
N ILE A 25 -12.71 22.48 -19.39
CA ILE A 25 -12.03 21.87 -18.23
C ILE A 25 -12.86 22.14 -16.98
N ASP A 26 -13.31 21.06 -16.33
CA ASP A 26 -14.15 21.11 -15.12
C ASP A 26 -13.34 21.38 -13.83
N VAL A 27 -12.26 22.16 -13.97
CA VAL A 27 -11.32 22.50 -12.88
C VAL A 27 -11.13 24.02 -12.84
N PRO A 28 -11.23 24.66 -11.66
CA PRO A 28 -11.09 26.11 -11.53
C PRO A 28 -9.73 26.65 -12.00
N PHE A 29 -9.76 27.77 -12.74
CA PHE A 29 -8.58 28.54 -13.08
C PHE A 29 -8.23 29.55 -11.98
N PHE A 30 -6.94 29.63 -11.63
CA PHE A 30 -6.40 30.58 -10.68
C PHE A 30 -5.47 31.58 -11.36
N SER A 31 -5.57 32.86 -10.99
CA SER A 31 -4.67 33.88 -11.52
C SER A 31 -3.25 33.72 -10.98
N PHE A 32 -2.26 33.93 -11.85
CA PHE A 32 -0.85 33.89 -11.47
C PHE A 32 -0.52 34.89 -10.34
N LYS A 33 -1.12 36.09 -10.38
CA LYS A 33 -1.00 37.09 -9.30
C LYS A 33 -1.48 36.56 -7.95
N GLY A 34 -2.59 35.82 -7.93
CA GLY A 34 -3.10 35.18 -6.71
C GLY A 34 -2.14 34.12 -6.16
N ILE A 35 -1.53 33.33 -7.05
CA ILE A 35 -0.54 32.30 -6.68
C ILE A 35 0.74 32.93 -6.13
N LEU A 36 1.22 34.01 -6.74
CA LEU A 36 2.38 34.76 -6.23
C LEU A 36 2.12 35.30 -4.82
N ALA A 37 0.95 35.88 -4.58
CA ALA A 37 0.57 36.36 -3.25
C ALA A 37 0.46 35.20 -2.24
N ALA A 38 -0.12 34.06 -2.64
CA ALA A 38 -0.32 32.92 -1.76
C ALA A 38 0.99 32.22 -1.37
N THR A 39 2.01 32.25 -2.23
CA THR A 39 3.30 31.57 -2.04
C THR A 39 4.42 32.47 -1.53
N ASP A 40 4.14 33.76 -1.30
CA ASP A 40 5.16 34.78 -1.05
C ASP A 40 6.24 34.77 -2.15
N ASN A 41 5.79 34.92 -3.39
CA ASN A 41 6.62 34.90 -4.60
C ASN A 41 7.48 33.62 -4.73
N PHE A 42 6.88 32.46 -4.48
CA PHE A 42 7.57 31.16 -4.45
C PHE A 42 8.78 31.12 -3.50
N SER A 43 8.65 31.73 -2.32
CA SER A 43 9.67 31.71 -1.27
C SER A 43 10.12 30.29 -0.94
N GLU A 44 11.43 30.08 -0.80
CA GLU A 44 12.01 28.78 -0.41
C GLU A 44 11.54 28.35 0.99
N ALA A 45 11.14 29.29 1.86
CA ALA A 45 10.54 28.97 3.16
C ALA A 45 9.20 28.20 3.03
N ASN A 46 8.52 28.37 1.90
CA ASN A 46 7.27 27.68 1.59
C ASN A 46 7.48 26.40 0.78
N LYS A 47 8.71 26.04 0.42
CA LYS A 47 8.96 24.86 -0.41
C LYS A 47 8.71 23.57 0.37
N LEU A 48 7.85 22.72 -0.18
CA LEU A 48 7.50 21.41 0.37
C LEU A 48 8.44 20.32 -0.14
N GLY A 49 8.92 20.45 -1.37
CA GLY A 49 9.83 19.50 -2.01
C GLY A 49 10.09 19.85 -3.47
N GLN A 50 11.00 19.11 -4.11
CA GLN A 50 11.30 19.25 -5.53
C GLN A 50 11.67 17.89 -6.11
N GLY A 51 11.05 17.54 -7.23
CA GLY A 51 11.34 16.33 -7.99
C GLY A 51 11.69 16.65 -9.45
N GLY A 52 11.68 15.61 -10.31
CA GLY A 52 11.92 15.76 -11.75
C GLY A 52 10.89 16.65 -12.48
N PHE A 53 9.72 16.82 -11.88
CA PHE A 53 8.59 17.58 -12.41
C PHE A 53 8.51 19.02 -11.89
N GLY A 54 9.56 19.48 -11.21
CA GLY A 54 9.63 20.82 -10.65
C GLY A 54 9.32 20.90 -9.15
N PRO A 55 9.41 22.11 -8.58
CA PRO A 55 9.19 22.37 -7.16
C PRO A 55 7.70 22.43 -6.77
N VAL A 56 7.43 22.04 -5.53
CA VAL A 56 6.11 22.15 -4.90
C VAL A 56 6.20 23.10 -3.70
N TYR A 57 5.29 24.06 -3.62
CA TYR A 57 5.23 25.08 -2.58
C TYR A 57 3.94 25.01 -1.77
N LYS A 58 4.00 25.43 -0.51
CA LYS A 58 2.85 25.65 0.36
C LYS A 58 2.31 27.05 0.11
N GLY A 59 1.08 27.15 -0.37
CA GLY A 59 0.37 28.41 -0.50
C GLY A 59 -0.68 28.60 0.60
N LYS A 60 -0.91 29.84 1.02
CA LYS A 60 -2.04 30.20 1.89
C LYS A 60 -2.99 31.13 1.14
N PHE A 61 -4.20 30.65 0.85
CA PHE A 61 -5.22 31.44 0.13
C PHE A 61 -6.07 32.28 1.10
N PRO A 62 -6.77 33.32 0.59
CA PRO A 62 -7.75 34.08 1.36
C PRO A 62 -8.77 33.13 2.00
N GLY A 63 -8.98 33.26 3.33
CA GLY A 63 -9.77 32.30 4.11
C GLY A 63 -8.94 31.29 4.92
N GLY A 64 -7.61 31.33 4.80
CA GLY A 64 -6.70 30.56 5.66
C GLY A 64 -6.45 29.11 5.22
N GLN A 65 -7.04 28.69 4.09
CA GLN A 65 -6.81 27.37 3.52
C GLN A 65 -5.39 27.23 2.97
N TYR A 66 -4.74 26.12 3.31
CA TYR A 66 -3.45 25.73 2.73
C TYR A 66 -3.64 24.89 1.47
N ILE A 67 -2.83 25.15 0.45
CA ILE A 67 -2.84 24.49 -0.86
C ILE A 67 -1.40 24.11 -1.23
N ALA A 68 -1.20 22.96 -1.86
CA ALA A 68 0.07 22.57 -2.46
C ALA A 68 0.13 23.04 -3.91
N ILE A 69 1.16 23.80 -4.28
CA ILE A 69 1.28 24.47 -5.56
C ILE A 69 2.51 23.90 -6.28
N LYS A 70 2.27 23.05 -7.28
CA LYS A 70 3.30 22.42 -8.11
C LYS A 70 3.56 23.30 -9.32
N ARG A 71 4.76 23.86 -9.40
CA ARG A 71 5.22 24.64 -10.55
C ARG A 71 5.99 23.70 -11.47
N LEU A 72 5.43 23.42 -12.64
CA LEU A 72 6.03 22.48 -13.58
C LEU A 72 7.28 23.08 -14.22
N SER A 73 8.29 22.24 -14.42
CA SER A 73 9.52 22.65 -15.10
C SER A 73 9.23 22.99 -16.57
N SER A 74 9.86 24.06 -17.06
CA SER A 74 9.75 24.53 -18.45
C SER A 74 10.74 23.86 -19.42
N GLY A 75 11.69 23.08 -18.92
CA GLY A 75 12.65 22.34 -19.74
C GLY A 75 12.02 21.13 -20.44
N SER A 76 12.49 20.85 -21.66
CA SER A 76 12.26 19.63 -22.48
C SER A 76 10.86 19.32 -23.02
N GLY A 77 9.84 20.18 -22.86
CA GLY A 77 8.48 19.93 -23.39
C GLY A 77 7.65 18.93 -22.56
N GLN A 78 8.30 18.23 -21.64
CA GLN A 78 7.71 17.27 -20.70
C GLN A 78 6.65 17.92 -19.80
N GLY A 79 6.90 19.15 -19.32
CA GLY A 79 5.97 19.88 -18.47
C GLY A 79 4.63 20.22 -19.13
N LEU A 80 4.55 20.29 -20.47
CA LEU A 80 3.27 20.49 -21.17
C LEU A 80 2.46 19.20 -21.23
N GLU A 81 3.10 18.07 -21.51
CA GLU A 81 2.44 16.76 -21.57
C GLU A 81 1.94 16.34 -20.18
N GLU A 82 2.75 16.56 -19.14
CA GLU A 82 2.36 16.35 -17.75
C GLU A 82 1.18 17.23 -17.35
N PHE A 83 1.23 18.52 -17.70
CA PHE A 83 0.11 19.42 -17.45
C PHE A 83 -1.18 18.93 -18.12
N LYS A 84 -1.10 18.52 -19.39
CA LYS A 84 -2.24 17.95 -20.13
C LYS A 84 -2.76 16.70 -19.45
N ASN A 85 -1.88 15.79 -19.03
CA ASN A 85 -2.26 14.55 -18.36
C ASN A 85 -2.96 14.82 -17.01
N GLU A 86 -2.37 15.67 -16.17
CA GLU A 86 -2.93 15.99 -14.85
C GLU A 86 -4.26 16.77 -14.97
N VAL A 87 -4.38 17.74 -15.88
CA VAL A 87 -5.61 18.56 -16.03
C VAL A 87 -6.72 17.83 -16.79
N LEU A 88 -6.42 16.91 -17.71
CA LEU A 88 -7.46 16.22 -18.50
C LEU A 88 -7.89 14.89 -17.89
N LEU A 89 -6.98 14.18 -17.20
CA LEU A 89 -7.24 12.87 -16.61
C LEU A 89 -7.46 12.97 -15.10
N ILE A 90 -6.52 13.55 -14.33
CA ILE A 90 -6.64 13.58 -12.86
C ILE A 90 -7.81 14.47 -12.42
N ALA A 91 -8.12 15.53 -13.15
CA ALA A 91 -9.32 16.35 -12.94
C ALA A 91 -10.63 15.53 -12.84
N LYS A 92 -10.73 14.44 -13.61
CA LYS A 92 -11.92 13.59 -13.67
C LYS A 92 -11.89 12.46 -12.63
N LEU A 93 -10.78 12.30 -11.91
CA LEU A 93 -10.57 11.24 -10.94
C LEU A 93 -10.73 11.80 -9.52
N GLN A 94 -11.90 11.57 -8.93
CA GLN A 94 -12.15 11.88 -7.52
C GLN A 94 -12.26 10.59 -6.72
N HIS A 95 -11.28 10.34 -5.86
CA HIS A 95 -11.28 9.17 -4.98
C HIS A 95 -10.61 9.52 -3.66
N ARG A 96 -11.10 8.95 -2.55
CA ARG A 96 -10.59 9.20 -1.19
C ARG A 96 -9.08 8.94 -1.00
N ASN A 97 -8.47 8.14 -1.89
CA ASN A 97 -7.05 7.77 -1.85
C ASN A 97 -6.22 8.45 -2.96
N LEU A 98 -6.79 9.43 -3.67
CA LEU A 98 -6.08 10.22 -4.67
C LEU A 98 -6.07 11.69 -4.25
N VAL A 99 -4.90 12.34 -4.32
CA VAL A 99 -4.77 13.75 -3.98
C VAL A 99 -5.57 14.58 -4.98
N ARG A 100 -6.49 15.39 -4.48
CA ARG A 100 -7.43 16.14 -5.30
C ARG A 100 -6.77 17.35 -5.96
N LEU A 101 -6.90 17.44 -7.29
CA LEU A 101 -6.61 18.64 -8.05
C LEU A 101 -7.71 19.68 -7.79
N LEU A 102 -7.34 20.84 -7.24
CA LEU A 102 -8.24 21.93 -6.91
C LEU A 102 -8.32 22.99 -8.00
N GLY A 103 -7.26 23.11 -8.80
CA GLY A 103 -7.11 24.21 -9.73
C GLY A 103 -5.88 24.11 -10.61
N TYR A 104 -5.83 24.98 -11.61
CA TYR A 104 -4.65 25.16 -12.44
C TYR A 104 -4.42 26.65 -12.74
N CYS A 105 -3.20 26.97 -13.18
CA CYS A 105 -2.83 28.27 -13.71
C CYS A 105 -1.89 28.10 -14.91
N ILE A 106 -2.15 28.89 -15.95
CA ILE A 106 -1.29 29.04 -17.12
C ILE A 106 -1.03 30.53 -17.30
N ALA A 107 0.25 30.92 -17.32
CA ALA A 107 0.65 32.31 -17.55
C ALA A 107 1.98 32.36 -18.32
N GLY A 108 1.91 32.65 -19.62
CA GLY A 108 3.09 32.54 -20.49
C GLY A 108 3.61 31.10 -20.48
N ASP A 109 4.88 30.92 -20.11
CA ASP A 109 5.50 29.60 -19.99
C ASP A 109 5.18 28.88 -18.68
N GLU A 110 4.63 29.60 -17.68
CA GLU A 110 4.28 29.05 -16.38
C GLU A 110 3.08 28.11 -16.48
N LYS A 111 3.27 26.87 -16.02
CA LYS A 111 2.23 25.85 -15.90
C LYS A 111 2.22 25.39 -14.45
N ILE A 112 1.11 25.63 -13.76
CA ILE A 112 1.02 25.45 -12.31
C ILE A 112 -0.25 24.67 -11.98
N LEU A 113 -0.10 23.72 -11.07
CA LEU A 113 -1.17 22.86 -10.60
C LEU A 113 -1.36 23.06 -9.09
N LEU A 114 -2.62 23.17 -8.67
CA LEU A 114 -3.01 23.43 -7.31
C LEU A 114 -3.69 22.17 -6.75
N TYR A 115 -3.06 21.57 -5.76
CA TYR A 115 -3.51 20.37 -5.07
C TYR A 115 -3.95 20.70 -3.65
N GLU A 116 -4.81 19.86 -3.09
CA GLU A 116 -5.04 19.92 -1.65
C GLU A 116 -3.74 19.72 -0.86
N TYR A 117 -3.62 20.43 0.25
CA TYR A 117 -2.45 20.32 1.10
C TYR A 117 -2.54 19.07 1.97
N MET A 118 -1.56 18.17 1.83
CA MET A 118 -1.43 16.97 2.64
C MET A 118 -0.55 17.25 3.87
N PRO A 119 -1.12 17.34 5.09
CA PRO A 119 -0.38 17.79 6.28
C PRO A 119 0.72 16.80 6.70
N ASN A 120 0.54 15.52 6.41
CA ASN A 120 1.48 14.46 6.76
C ASN A 120 2.63 14.33 5.75
N LYS A 121 2.72 15.16 4.71
CA LYS A 121 3.70 15.02 3.62
C LYS A 121 3.54 13.68 2.87
N SER A 122 4.49 13.39 2.00
CA SER A 122 4.54 12.21 1.15
C SER A 122 5.13 11.00 1.89
N LEU A 123 4.77 9.79 1.42
CA LEU A 123 5.22 8.53 2.01
C LEU A 123 6.75 8.38 2.00
N ASP A 124 7.45 8.94 1.01
CA ASP A 124 8.93 8.91 0.95
C ASP A 124 9.56 9.58 2.19
N SER A 125 8.93 10.64 2.71
CA SER A 125 9.38 11.34 3.92
C SER A 125 9.32 10.42 5.14
N PHE A 126 8.41 9.45 5.16
CA PHE A 126 8.35 8.46 6.24
C PHE A 126 9.24 7.25 5.96
N ILE A 127 9.35 6.78 4.71
CA ILE A 127 10.15 5.60 4.39
C ILE A 127 11.65 5.86 4.58
N PHE A 128 12.15 7.02 4.14
CA PHE A 128 13.58 7.29 4.08
C PHE A 128 14.11 8.14 5.25
N ASP A 129 13.23 8.78 6.02
CA ASP A 129 13.62 9.45 7.26
C ASP A 129 13.70 8.44 8.41
N ARG A 130 14.89 8.32 9.01
CA ARG A 130 15.17 7.36 10.10
C ARG A 130 14.36 7.61 11.37
N THR A 131 13.78 8.78 11.52
CA THR A 131 12.95 9.15 12.68
C THR A 131 11.48 8.90 12.40
N LEU A 132 11.00 9.30 11.22
CA LEU A 132 9.60 9.17 10.83
C LEU A 132 9.19 7.75 10.43
N CYS A 133 10.12 6.91 9.94
CA CYS A 133 9.82 5.52 9.59
C CYS A 133 9.27 4.68 10.76
N VAL A 134 9.63 5.03 12.00
CA VAL A 134 9.12 4.40 13.22
C VAL A 134 7.60 4.60 13.36
N LEU A 135 7.05 5.68 12.80
CA LEU A 135 5.61 5.96 12.82
C LEU A 135 4.80 5.08 11.84
N LEU A 136 5.43 4.54 10.79
CA LEU A 136 4.74 3.68 9.81
C LEU A 136 4.50 2.27 10.36
N VAL A 137 5.33 1.82 11.31
CA VAL A 137 5.23 0.46 11.88
C VAL A 137 5.18 0.54 13.40
N PRO A 138 4.05 1.04 13.96
CA PRO A 138 3.86 0.98 15.40
C PRO A 138 3.88 -0.50 15.80
N ASN A 139 4.84 -0.87 16.66
CA ASN A 139 5.07 -2.21 17.23
C ASN A 139 6.11 -3.12 16.54
N GLN A 140 6.83 -2.69 15.49
CA GLN A 140 8.10 -3.34 15.11
C GLN A 140 9.29 -2.42 15.38
N LYS A 141 10.22 -2.87 16.23
CA LYS A 141 11.58 -2.34 16.22
C LYS A 141 12.24 -2.83 14.94
N ILE A 142 12.13 -2.05 13.86
CA ILE A 142 12.93 -2.28 12.66
C ILE A 142 14.39 -2.01 13.07
N ASP A 143 15.23 -3.04 13.03
CA ASP A 143 16.65 -2.88 13.32
C ASP A 143 17.34 -2.21 12.12
N PHE A 144 17.46 -0.88 12.19
CA PHE A 144 18.10 -0.08 11.15
C PHE A 144 19.60 -0.37 10.96
N ARG A 145 20.22 -1.18 11.81
CA ARG A 145 21.65 -1.55 11.70
C ARG A 145 21.92 -2.52 10.54
N ASN A 146 20.89 -3.22 10.05
CA ASN A 146 20.96 -4.14 8.91
C ASN A 146 20.23 -3.60 7.66
N LEU A 147 19.91 -2.31 7.60
CA LEU A 147 19.46 -1.72 6.34
C LEU A 147 20.58 -1.85 5.31
N SER A 148 20.22 -2.35 4.13
CA SER A 148 21.09 -2.31 2.96
C SER A 148 21.63 -0.88 2.80
N LYS A 149 22.94 -0.78 2.56
CA LYS A 149 23.62 0.51 2.46
C LYS A 149 23.03 1.28 1.27
N ARG A 150 23.14 2.62 1.28
CA ARG A 150 22.72 3.45 0.13
C ARG A 150 23.40 3.02 -1.18
N SER A 151 24.59 2.43 -1.10
CA SER A 151 25.31 1.80 -2.22
C SER A 151 24.61 0.59 -2.81
N ASP A 152 23.88 -0.18 -1.99
CA ASP A 152 23.23 -1.43 -2.42
C ASP A 152 22.06 -1.15 -3.37
N TYR A 153 21.52 0.07 -3.29
CA TYR A 153 20.47 0.61 -4.16
C TYR A 153 21.00 1.57 -5.23
N SER A 154 22.32 1.59 -5.45
CA SER A 154 22.89 2.37 -6.55
C SER A 154 22.31 1.91 -7.89
N ASN A 155 21.91 2.87 -8.72
CA ASN A 155 21.21 2.64 -9.99
C ASN A 155 19.94 1.78 -9.87
N THR A 156 19.18 1.94 -8.80
CA THR A 156 17.85 1.34 -8.65
C THR A 156 16.75 2.40 -8.63
N ARG A 157 15.54 2.03 -9.02
CA ARG A 157 14.32 2.84 -8.86
C ARG A 157 13.21 1.99 -8.26
N LEU A 158 12.52 2.51 -7.27
CA LEU A 158 11.29 1.94 -6.73
C LEU A 158 10.13 2.74 -7.31
N VAL A 159 9.26 2.09 -8.07
CA VAL A 159 8.18 2.74 -8.81
C VAL A 159 6.87 2.03 -8.51
N MET A 160 5.80 2.78 -8.27
CA MET A 160 4.45 2.25 -8.28
C MET A 160 3.85 2.50 -9.67
N ASN A 161 3.36 1.47 -10.33
CA ASN A 161 2.67 1.60 -11.60
C ASN A 161 1.20 2.07 -11.37
N TYR A 162 0.45 2.27 -12.45
CA TYR A 162 -0.92 2.80 -12.37
C TYR A 162 -1.95 1.82 -11.77
N ASP A 163 -1.62 0.52 -11.70
CA ASP A 163 -2.48 -0.50 -11.06
C ASP A 163 -2.17 -0.68 -9.57
N GLY A 164 -1.18 0.04 -9.03
CA GLY A 164 -0.80 0.03 -7.62
C GLY A 164 0.27 -1.00 -7.26
N GLN A 165 0.78 -1.77 -8.23
CA GLN A 165 1.92 -2.65 -8.05
C GLN A 165 3.22 -1.85 -7.86
N ILE A 166 3.91 -2.12 -6.77
CA ILE A 166 5.24 -1.56 -6.47
C ILE A 166 6.29 -2.45 -7.13
N GLN A 167 7.22 -1.85 -7.86
CA GLN A 167 8.23 -2.52 -8.65
C GLN A 167 9.61 -1.95 -8.33
N LEU A 168 10.58 -2.80 -8.02
CA LEU A 168 11.97 -2.41 -7.91
C LEU A 168 12.68 -2.72 -9.23
N PHE A 169 13.25 -1.69 -9.86
CA PHE A 169 14.11 -1.87 -11.03
C PHE A 169 15.57 -1.61 -10.68
N ARG A 170 16.46 -2.30 -11.38
CA ARG A 170 17.90 -2.07 -11.38
C ARG A 170 18.36 -1.78 -12.79
N TRP A 171 19.17 -0.75 -12.95
CA TRP A 171 19.78 -0.44 -14.23
C TRP A 171 20.82 -1.51 -14.58
N ASN A 172 20.75 -2.01 -15.80
CA ASN A 172 21.75 -2.92 -16.35
C ASN A 172 22.57 -2.18 -17.40
N ASP A 173 23.83 -1.86 -17.07
CA ASP A 173 24.74 -1.14 -17.96
C ASP A 173 25.05 -1.92 -19.24
N ARG A 174 24.97 -3.26 -19.22
CA ARG A 174 25.28 -4.10 -20.39
C ARG A 174 24.20 -4.02 -21.46
N THR A 175 22.94 -3.95 -21.05
CA THR A 175 21.77 -3.92 -21.94
C THR A 175 21.17 -2.52 -22.05
N THR A 176 21.74 -1.53 -21.35
CA THR A 176 21.24 -0.16 -21.27
C THR A 176 19.74 -0.10 -20.96
N SER A 177 19.29 -0.96 -20.05
CA SER A 177 17.86 -1.15 -19.77
C SER A 177 17.58 -1.36 -18.29
N TRP A 178 16.35 -1.01 -17.89
CA TRP A 178 15.85 -1.25 -16.55
C TRP A 178 15.38 -2.70 -16.41
N LEU A 179 16.06 -3.46 -15.56
CA LEU A 179 15.66 -4.82 -15.20
C LEU A 179 14.70 -4.77 -14.01
N ASN A 180 13.52 -5.38 -14.13
CA ASN A 180 12.62 -5.57 -12.99
C ASN A 180 13.21 -6.65 -12.06
N VAL A 181 13.55 -6.28 -10.83
CA VAL A 181 14.13 -7.17 -9.82
C VAL A 181 13.03 -7.92 -9.08
N TRP A 182 11.99 -7.21 -8.67
CA TRP A 182 10.79 -7.79 -8.07
C TRP A 182 9.62 -6.81 -8.18
N SER A 183 8.41 -7.33 -8.07
CA SER A 183 7.17 -6.56 -8.04
C SER A 183 6.22 -7.11 -6.97
N LYS A 184 5.45 -6.24 -6.32
CA LYS A 184 4.45 -6.59 -5.29
C LYS A 184 3.14 -5.83 -5.51
N PRO A 185 1.97 -6.49 -5.38
CA PRO A 185 1.79 -7.93 -5.13
C PRO A 185 2.31 -8.77 -6.32
N SER A 186 3.02 -9.88 -6.04
CA SER A 186 3.57 -10.74 -7.11
C SER A 186 2.54 -11.75 -7.63
N ASP A 187 1.52 -12.03 -6.83
CA ASP A 187 0.47 -12.99 -7.09
C ASP A 187 -0.82 -12.56 -6.39
N TYR A 188 -1.87 -13.35 -6.57
CA TYR A 188 -3.18 -13.10 -5.99
C TYR A 188 -3.18 -13.10 -4.46
N CYS A 189 -2.35 -13.94 -3.83
CA CYS A 189 -2.31 -14.12 -2.38
C CYS A 189 -1.55 -13.02 -1.65
N ASP A 190 -0.62 -12.34 -2.34
CA ASP A 190 0.06 -11.14 -1.83
C ASP A 190 -0.86 -9.93 -1.64
N ILE A 191 -2.06 -9.95 -2.21
CA ILE A 191 -3.05 -8.90 -2.00
C ILE A 191 -3.56 -9.00 -0.55
N PHE A 192 -3.38 -7.90 0.18
CA PHE A 192 -3.76 -7.84 1.59
C PHE A 192 -5.23 -8.20 1.80
N ARG A 193 -5.46 -9.20 2.68
CA ARG A 193 -6.79 -9.67 3.11
C ARG A 193 -7.68 -10.16 1.94
N ILE A 194 -7.09 -10.71 0.89
CA ILE A 194 -7.83 -11.19 -0.28
C ILE A 194 -8.83 -12.33 0.05
N CYS A 195 -8.47 -13.24 0.95
CA CYS A 195 -9.32 -14.36 1.37
C CYS A 195 -10.20 -14.05 2.59
N GLY A 196 -10.05 -12.87 3.19
CA GLY A 196 -10.74 -12.52 4.42
C GLY A 196 -10.23 -13.29 5.65
N ASP A 197 -10.92 -13.11 6.77
CA ASP A 197 -10.49 -13.59 8.09
C ASP A 197 -10.68 -15.12 8.21
N PHE A 198 -9.85 -15.80 9.01
CA PHE A 198 -9.89 -17.27 9.24
C PHE A 198 -9.91 -18.13 7.96
N SER A 199 -9.18 -17.69 6.95
CA SER A 199 -9.00 -18.41 5.68
C SER A 199 -7.53 -18.42 5.28
N SER A 200 -7.13 -19.41 4.48
CA SER A 200 -5.82 -19.49 3.86
C SER A 200 -5.89 -19.23 2.36
N CYS A 201 -4.83 -18.61 1.82
CA CYS A 201 -4.65 -18.39 0.39
C CYS A 201 -3.56 -19.30 -0.18
N ASN A 202 -3.82 -19.92 -1.33
CA ASN A 202 -2.84 -20.64 -2.13
C ASN A 202 -3.09 -20.34 -3.61
N SER A 203 -2.17 -19.63 -4.25
CA SER A 203 -2.30 -19.19 -5.64
C SER A 203 -2.20 -20.32 -6.67
N GLU A 204 -1.67 -21.48 -6.28
CA GLU A 204 -1.58 -22.66 -7.16
C GLU A 204 -2.92 -23.39 -7.28
N ASN A 205 -3.84 -23.15 -6.35
CA ASN A 205 -5.16 -23.78 -6.35
C ASN A 205 -6.12 -23.11 -7.35
N LYS A 206 -7.00 -23.93 -7.96
CA LYS A 206 -8.10 -23.44 -8.81
C LYS A 206 -9.04 -22.47 -8.09
N ILE A 207 -9.23 -22.69 -6.78
CA ILE A 207 -9.92 -21.80 -5.86
C ILE A 207 -8.86 -21.37 -4.83
N PRO A 208 -8.35 -20.14 -4.90
CA PRO A 208 -7.20 -19.75 -4.08
C PRO A 208 -7.48 -19.73 -2.58
N CYS A 209 -8.71 -19.40 -2.19
CA CYS A 209 -9.09 -19.21 -0.80
C CYS A 209 -9.81 -20.44 -0.23
N LYS A 210 -9.39 -20.88 0.95
CA LYS A 210 -10.01 -22.00 1.70
C LYS A 210 -10.23 -21.58 3.15
N CYS A 211 -11.40 -21.87 3.72
CA CYS A 211 -11.60 -21.68 5.15
C CYS A 211 -10.70 -22.60 5.95
N LEU A 212 -10.21 -22.12 7.09
CA LEU A 212 -9.48 -22.96 8.03
C LEU A 212 -10.39 -24.10 8.55
N PRO A 213 -9.82 -25.24 8.96
CA PRO A 213 -10.59 -26.35 9.51
C PRO A 213 -11.44 -25.92 10.71
N GLY A 214 -12.74 -26.24 10.64
CA GLY A 214 -13.74 -25.85 11.64
C GLY A 214 -14.45 -24.53 11.33
N TYR A 215 -14.03 -23.82 10.29
CA TYR A 215 -14.64 -22.56 9.86
C TYR A 215 -15.44 -22.74 8.58
N LYS A 216 -16.48 -21.93 8.41
CA LYS A 216 -17.35 -21.90 7.22
C LYS A 216 -17.40 -20.48 6.64
N PRO A 217 -17.65 -20.31 5.34
CA PRO A 217 -17.78 -18.98 4.76
C PRO A 217 -18.89 -18.17 5.44
N LYS A 218 -18.63 -16.90 5.77
CA LYS A 218 -19.67 -16.00 6.31
C LYS A 218 -20.82 -15.79 5.33
N SER A 219 -20.51 -15.81 4.03
CA SER A 219 -21.48 -15.72 2.95
C SER A 219 -21.18 -16.79 1.90
N LEU A 220 -22.01 -17.84 1.87
CA LEU A 220 -21.86 -18.95 0.93
C LEU A 220 -22.04 -18.50 -0.52
N ASP A 221 -23.00 -17.61 -0.79
CA ASP A 221 -23.26 -17.08 -2.13
C ASP A 221 -22.05 -16.32 -2.68
N ARG A 222 -21.49 -15.41 -1.87
CA ARG A 222 -20.28 -14.66 -2.26
C ARG A 222 -19.08 -15.57 -2.46
N TRP A 223 -18.89 -16.53 -1.57
CA TRP A 223 -17.83 -17.53 -1.68
C TRP A 223 -17.92 -18.32 -3.00
N ASN A 224 -19.13 -18.75 -3.38
CA ASN A 224 -19.38 -19.47 -4.63
C ASN A 224 -19.13 -18.60 -5.87
N THR A 225 -19.34 -17.28 -5.76
CA THR A 225 -18.98 -16.30 -6.81
C THR A 225 -17.52 -15.84 -6.76
N LYS A 226 -16.66 -16.50 -5.96
CA LYS A 226 -15.24 -16.19 -5.76
C LYS A 226 -14.96 -14.82 -5.13
N GLN A 227 -15.90 -14.33 -4.31
CA GLN A 227 -15.71 -13.16 -3.47
C GLN A 227 -15.41 -13.64 -2.05
N PHE A 228 -14.14 -13.61 -1.67
CA PHE A 228 -13.66 -14.20 -0.41
C PHE A 228 -13.43 -13.18 0.70
N SER A 229 -13.51 -11.89 0.42
CA SER A 229 -13.14 -10.80 1.36
C SER A 229 -13.84 -10.84 2.72
N ASP A 230 -15.03 -11.43 2.78
CA ASP A 230 -15.81 -11.56 4.03
C ASP A 230 -15.18 -12.58 4.99
N GLY A 231 -14.40 -13.52 4.45
CA GLY A 231 -13.72 -14.57 5.21
C GLY A 231 -14.66 -15.65 5.71
N CYS A 232 -14.22 -16.30 6.78
CA CYS A 232 -14.89 -17.42 7.40
C CYS A 232 -15.25 -17.11 8.85
N GLU A 233 -16.26 -17.81 9.35
CA GLU A 233 -16.69 -17.79 10.75
C GLU A 233 -16.70 -19.21 11.30
N GLY A 234 -16.37 -19.34 12.57
CA GLY A 234 -16.30 -20.60 13.30
C GLY A 234 -17.23 -20.57 14.50
N ASN A 235 -17.51 -21.74 15.07
CA ASN A 235 -18.26 -21.83 16.31
C ASN A 235 -17.34 -21.50 17.49
N THR A 236 -17.38 -20.26 17.98
CA THR A 236 -16.47 -19.67 18.99
C THR A 236 -16.73 -20.15 20.43
N GLN A 237 -17.06 -21.44 20.63
CA GLN A 237 -17.28 -22.02 21.96
C GLN A 237 -16.22 -23.03 22.40
N VAL A 238 -15.01 -22.99 21.84
CA VAL A 238 -13.93 -23.91 22.22
C VAL A 238 -12.77 -23.15 22.86
N CYS A 239 -12.91 -22.84 24.15
CA CYS A 239 -11.76 -22.64 25.03
C CYS A 239 -11.21 -23.96 25.61
N ASP A 240 -11.92 -25.07 25.38
CA ASP A 240 -11.52 -26.38 25.86
C ASP A 240 -10.59 -27.05 24.84
N GLY A 241 -9.29 -26.83 25.00
CA GLY A 241 -8.28 -27.69 24.36
C GLY A 241 -7.01 -26.98 23.91
N ASN A 242 -5.88 -27.66 24.16
CA ASN A 242 -4.53 -27.36 23.67
C ASN A 242 -4.37 -27.59 22.15
N ASN A 243 -5.43 -27.34 21.40
CA ASN A 243 -5.62 -27.83 20.04
C ASN A 243 -5.33 -26.70 19.05
N PHE A 244 -4.18 -26.81 18.41
CA PHE A 244 -3.71 -25.82 17.46
C PHE A 244 -3.32 -26.51 16.15
N LEU A 245 -3.72 -25.88 15.05
CA LEU A 245 -3.32 -26.27 13.70
C LEU A 245 -2.11 -25.44 13.29
N ASP A 246 -1.04 -26.10 12.85
CA ASP A 246 0.13 -25.45 12.29
C ASP A 246 -0.11 -25.05 10.83
N LEU A 247 0.15 -23.79 10.53
CA LEU A 247 0.01 -23.21 9.20
C LEU A 247 1.24 -22.36 8.93
N ILE A 248 1.78 -22.44 7.71
CA ILE A 248 2.82 -21.50 7.27
C ILE A 248 2.11 -20.20 6.88
N VAL A 249 2.61 -19.05 7.33
CA VAL A 249 2.04 -17.73 7.01
C VAL A 249 3.09 -16.65 6.83
N LYS A 250 2.80 -15.67 5.97
CA LYS A 250 3.52 -14.38 5.99
C LYS A 250 3.01 -13.57 7.18
N MET A 251 3.81 -13.49 8.24
CA MET A 251 3.40 -12.84 9.49
C MET A 251 3.02 -11.36 9.28
N GLY A 252 1.86 -10.97 9.80
CA GLY A 252 1.44 -9.58 9.95
C GLY A 252 0.68 -9.38 11.27
N GLY A 253 1.04 -8.34 12.03
CA GLY A 253 0.26 -7.80 13.15
C GLY A 253 -0.10 -8.74 14.31
N GLY A 254 0.85 -9.08 15.18
CA GLY A 254 0.62 -9.76 16.48
C GLY A 254 1.42 -9.10 17.61
N VAL A 255 1.05 -9.33 18.87
CA VAL A 255 1.78 -8.78 20.03
C VAL A 255 2.93 -9.70 20.39
N GLY A 256 4.16 -9.18 20.26
CA GLY A 256 5.38 -9.95 20.51
C GLY A 256 5.96 -9.74 21.91
N PHE A 257 6.30 -10.83 22.61
CA PHE A 257 6.97 -10.80 23.91
C PHE A 257 8.03 -11.91 24.03
N ALA A 258 8.86 -11.83 25.06
CA ALA A 258 9.90 -12.83 25.33
C ALA A 258 9.33 -14.01 26.12
N VAL A 259 9.74 -15.22 25.73
CA VAL A 259 9.41 -16.50 26.39
C VAL A 259 10.68 -17.28 26.68
N ASN A 260 10.66 -18.16 27.69
CA ASN A 260 11.85 -18.94 28.04
C ASN A 260 12.00 -20.15 27.11
N ASN A 261 10.88 -20.71 26.66
CA ASN A 261 10.84 -21.82 25.72
C ASN A 261 9.60 -21.71 24.80
N ALA A 262 9.54 -22.55 23.76
CA ALA A 262 8.44 -22.56 22.79
C ALA A 262 7.09 -23.01 23.39
N GLU A 263 7.11 -23.85 24.43
CA GLU A 263 5.90 -24.37 25.09
C GLU A 263 5.20 -23.27 25.92
N ASP A 264 5.96 -22.34 26.49
CA ASP A 264 5.41 -21.17 27.21
C ASP A 264 4.47 -20.35 26.32
N CYS A 265 4.77 -20.25 25.02
CA CYS A 265 3.97 -19.51 24.07
C CYS A 265 2.62 -20.19 23.82
N LYS A 266 2.64 -21.52 23.65
CA LYS A 266 1.45 -22.35 23.53
C LYS A 266 0.60 -22.30 24.78
N ASN A 267 1.20 -22.45 25.96
CA ASN A 267 0.47 -22.44 27.24
C ASN A 267 -0.20 -21.09 27.50
N LYS A 268 0.52 -19.98 27.28
CA LYS A 268 -0.07 -18.63 27.41
C LYS A 268 -1.24 -18.40 26.47
N CYS A 269 -1.11 -18.86 25.22
CA CYS A 269 -2.24 -18.79 24.30
C CYS A 269 -3.37 -19.69 24.81
N ALA A 270 -3.10 -20.94 25.16
CA ALA A 270 -4.11 -21.90 25.61
C ALA A 270 -4.92 -21.41 26.82
N GLU A 271 -4.28 -20.76 27.80
CA GLU A 271 -4.90 -20.18 29.00
C GLU A 271 -5.76 -18.94 28.68
N ASP A 272 -5.41 -18.17 27.65
CA ASP A 272 -6.15 -16.99 27.23
C ASP A 272 -7.18 -17.35 26.14
N CYS A 273 -8.45 -17.44 26.53
CA CYS A 273 -9.58 -17.64 25.64
C CYS A 273 -9.69 -16.63 24.49
N SER A 274 -9.12 -15.43 24.65
CA SER A 274 -9.08 -14.43 23.58
C SER A 274 -7.99 -14.73 22.55
N CYS A 275 -7.02 -15.60 22.86
CA CYS A 275 -5.96 -15.98 21.94
C CYS A 275 -6.49 -16.90 20.82
N ASN A 276 -6.45 -16.41 19.59
CA ASN A 276 -6.83 -17.14 18.39
C ASN A 276 -5.64 -17.86 17.75
N ALA A 277 -4.44 -17.32 17.89
CA ALA A 277 -3.24 -17.93 17.31
C ALA A 277 -1.95 -17.50 18.02
N TYR A 278 -0.91 -18.32 17.91
CA TYR A 278 0.44 -17.99 18.37
C TYR A 278 1.52 -18.41 17.38
N ALA A 279 2.70 -17.82 17.48
CA ALA A 279 3.88 -18.25 16.73
C ALA A 279 5.13 -18.13 17.60
N CYS A 280 6.07 -19.06 17.42
CA CYS A 280 7.33 -19.09 18.14
C CYS A 280 8.48 -18.75 17.19
N GLY A 281 9.46 -18.00 17.68
CA GLY A 281 10.69 -17.75 16.93
C GLY A 281 11.49 -19.03 16.77
N ASN A 282 12.11 -19.19 15.60
CA ASN A 282 12.86 -20.40 15.30
C ASN A 282 14.19 -20.44 16.07
N SER A 283 14.54 -21.62 16.62
CA SER A 283 15.71 -21.85 17.48
C SER A 283 17.06 -21.47 16.84
N THR A 284 17.11 -21.37 15.51
CA THR A 284 18.31 -21.01 14.74
C THR A 284 18.56 -19.50 14.64
N THR A 285 17.67 -18.66 15.17
CA THR A 285 17.75 -17.19 15.07
C THR A 285 17.94 -16.53 16.43
N ARG A 286 18.43 -15.26 16.46
CA ARG A 286 18.47 -14.42 17.69
C ARG A 286 17.08 -14.24 18.35
N ASN A 287 16.01 -14.70 17.71
CA ASN A 287 14.63 -14.61 18.17
C ASN A 287 14.06 -15.95 18.68
N ALA A 288 14.89 -16.99 18.93
CA ALA A 288 14.45 -18.28 19.47
C ALA A 288 13.51 -18.20 20.69
N ASN A 289 13.67 -17.13 21.49
CA ASN A 289 12.92 -16.88 22.72
C ASN A 289 11.81 -15.83 22.54
N ARG A 290 11.28 -15.66 21.33
CA ARG A 290 10.19 -14.71 21.06
C ARG A 290 8.91 -15.46 20.71
N CYS A 291 7.82 -14.98 21.29
CA CYS A 291 6.47 -15.46 21.06
C CYS A 291 5.64 -14.30 20.51
N TRP A 292 4.80 -14.59 19.53
CA TRP A 292 3.77 -13.67 19.04
C TRP A 292 2.41 -14.28 19.31
N ILE A 293 1.50 -13.49 19.88
CA ILE A 293 0.11 -13.88 20.12
C ILE A 293 -0.83 -12.94 19.38
N TRP A 294 -1.88 -13.54 18.80
CA TRP A 294 -2.98 -12.85 18.16
C TRP A 294 -4.25 -13.05 18.97
N SER A 295 -4.74 -11.97 19.60
CA SER A 295 -6.05 -11.94 20.24
C SER A 295 -7.19 -11.58 19.28
N ASN A 296 -6.84 -11.09 18.09
CA ASN A 296 -7.78 -10.83 16.98
C ASN A 296 -7.64 -11.93 15.92
N GLU A 297 -8.49 -11.90 14.91
CA GLU A 297 -8.46 -12.87 13.82
C GLU A 297 -7.13 -12.79 13.05
N PRO A 298 -6.43 -13.92 12.84
CA PRO A 298 -5.25 -13.93 12.00
C PRO A 298 -5.66 -13.61 10.56
N ILE A 299 -4.98 -12.64 9.95
CA ILE A 299 -5.21 -12.19 8.58
C ILE A 299 -4.00 -12.51 7.70
N ASN A 300 -4.23 -12.61 6.39
CA ASN A 300 -3.19 -12.80 5.37
C ASN A 300 -2.39 -14.12 5.48
N ILE A 301 -3.07 -15.20 5.84
CA ILE A 301 -2.52 -16.56 5.91
C ILE A 301 -2.28 -17.07 4.48
N GLN A 302 -1.04 -17.44 4.16
CA GLN A 302 -0.66 -17.96 2.83
C GLN A 302 -0.01 -19.34 2.97
N GLN A 303 -0.57 -20.35 2.31
CA GLN A 303 -0.01 -21.70 2.30
C GLN A 303 1.28 -21.75 1.46
N TYR A 304 2.31 -22.44 1.96
CA TYR A 304 3.59 -22.67 1.27
C TYR A 304 4.41 -21.41 0.91
N ALA A 305 4.29 -20.34 1.68
CA ALA A 305 5.18 -19.19 1.51
C ALA A 305 6.64 -19.61 1.81
N ASP A 306 7.53 -19.51 0.82
CA ASP A 306 8.97 -19.81 0.95
C ASP A 306 9.67 -18.98 2.05
N ASP A 307 9.13 -17.80 2.35
CA ASP A 307 9.55 -16.88 3.41
C ASP A 307 8.60 -16.86 4.63
N GLY A 308 7.63 -17.77 4.66
CA GLY A 308 6.62 -17.87 5.69
C GLY A 308 7.17 -18.39 7.02
N HIS A 309 6.52 -18.00 8.11
CA HIS A 309 6.77 -18.56 9.44
C HIS A 309 5.57 -19.42 9.86
N THR A 310 5.81 -20.46 10.64
CA THR A 310 4.74 -21.28 11.19
C THR A 310 3.98 -20.51 12.28
N ILE A 311 2.66 -20.42 12.10
CA ILE A 311 1.69 -19.97 13.10
C ILE A 311 0.81 -21.15 13.52
N TYR A 312 0.38 -21.17 14.76
CA TYR A 312 -0.46 -22.18 15.36
C TYR A 312 -1.82 -21.55 15.66
N VAL A 313 -2.86 -21.92 14.90
CA VAL A 313 -4.21 -21.35 15.01
C VAL A 313 -5.10 -22.27 15.85
N ARG A 314 -5.81 -21.71 16.82
CA ARG A 314 -6.73 -22.46 17.68
C ARG A 314 -7.87 -23.06 16.87
N SER A 315 -8.14 -24.34 17.07
CA SER A 315 -9.24 -25.06 16.40
C SER A 315 -9.82 -26.14 17.31
N ALA A 316 -11.05 -26.58 17.03
CA ALA A 316 -11.69 -27.65 17.79
C ALA A 316 -11.07 -29.03 17.48
N GLN A 317 -10.99 -29.91 18.48
CA GLN A 317 -10.42 -31.26 18.32
C GLN A 317 -11.09 -32.06 17.18
N SER A 318 -12.41 -31.91 17.03
CA SER A 318 -13.21 -32.57 16.00
C SER A 318 -12.85 -32.13 14.58
N ASP A 319 -12.26 -30.95 14.42
CA ASP A 319 -11.93 -30.36 13.13
C ASP A 319 -10.48 -30.65 12.72
N ILE A 320 -9.57 -30.80 13.67
CA ILE A 320 -8.20 -31.29 13.44
C ILE A 320 -8.21 -32.71 12.86
N GLY A 321 -9.05 -33.60 13.40
CA GLY A 321 -9.18 -34.97 12.91
C GLY A 321 -9.67 -35.07 11.46
N LYS A 322 -10.44 -34.08 10.98
CA LYS A 322 -10.89 -34.00 9.58
C LYS A 322 -9.82 -33.42 8.65
N PHE A 323 -8.95 -32.54 9.17
CA PHE A 323 -7.86 -31.96 8.38
C PHE A 323 -6.79 -32.99 8.03
N LEU A 324 -6.36 -33.79 9.01
CA LEU A 324 -5.36 -34.85 8.80
C LEU A 324 -5.81 -35.96 7.84
N LEU A 325 -7.12 -36.18 7.69
CA LEU A 325 -7.66 -37.15 6.73
C LEU A 325 -7.67 -36.63 5.28
N LEU A 326 -7.72 -35.32 5.08
CA LEU A 326 -7.77 -34.70 3.74
C LEU A 326 -6.38 -34.51 3.10
N ASP A 327 -5.30 -34.55 3.88
CA ASP A 327 -3.92 -34.49 3.35
C ASP A 327 -3.40 -35.87 2.90
N TYR A 328 -4.14 -36.96 3.16
CA TYR A 328 -3.82 -38.34 2.77
C TYR A 328 -4.76 -38.94 1.70
N SER A 329 -5.59 -38.14 1.03
CA SER A 329 -6.48 -38.61 -0.06
C SER A 329 -6.15 -38.03 -1.43
#